data_AF-A0A183JAE3-F1
#
_entry.id   AF-A0A183JAE3-F1
#
_cell.length_a   1.000
_cell.length_b   1.000
_cell.length_c   1.000
_cell.angle_alpha   90.00
_cell.angle_beta   90.00
_cell.angle_gamma   90.00
#
_symmetry.space_group_name_H-M   'P 1'
#
loop_
_entity.id
_entity.type
_entity.pdbx_description
1 polymer ?
#
loop_
_entity_poly.entity_id
_entity_poly.type
_entity_poly.pdbx_seq_one_letter_code
_entity_poly.pdbx_strand_id
1 'polypeptide(L)'
;MGTSNDIASESPGTVASRVGCYSKELIYNPTREPPGMDMNRLEWSRSNRIRTLQGRYGHLLNCWKMKSNPRGDCGHEDQTRPHIISEMSASKIRRQYN
;
A
#
# COMPACT_ATOMS: atom_id res chain seq x y z
N MET A 1 -11.23 -30.70 31.66
CA MET A 1 -10.42 -29.68 32.37
C MET A 1 -9.58 -28.94 31.35
N GLY A 2 -9.77 -27.61 31.26
CA GLY A 2 -8.79 -26.66 30.71
C GLY A 2 -8.55 -26.62 29.20
N THR A 3 -9.28 -25.74 28.50
CA THR A 3 -8.88 -25.13 27.23
C THR A 3 -7.88 -24.00 27.50
N SER A 4 -6.74 -23.95 26.80
CA SER A 4 -6.01 -22.69 26.61
C SER A 4 -5.31 -22.72 25.24
N ASN A 5 -6.06 -22.30 24.22
CA ASN A 5 -5.45 -21.75 23.01
C ASN A 5 -5.26 -20.27 23.32
N ASP A 6 -4.05 -19.91 23.74
CA ASP A 6 -3.66 -18.52 23.95
C ASP A 6 -3.47 -17.87 22.57
N ILE A 7 -4.59 -17.55 21.91
CA ILE A 7 -4.62 -16.56 20.85
C ILE A 7 -4.50 -15.22 21.57
N ALA A 8 -3.26 -14.81 21.85
CA ALA A 8 -2.96 -13.45 22.24
C ALA A 8 -3.62 -12.54 21.19
N SER A 9 -4.58 -11.74 21.66
CA SER A 9 -5.25 -10.72 20.89
C SER A 9 -4.21 -9.71 20.39
N GLU A 10 -3.69 -9.91 19.19
CA GLU A 10 -2.87 -8.89 18.53
C GLU A 10 -3.76 -7.69 18.24
N SER A 11 -3.52 -6.57 18.94
CA SER A 11 -4.18 -5.31 18.68
C SER A 11 -4.11 -4.96 17.18
N PRO A 12 -5.21 -4.51 16.55
CA PRO A 12 -5.29 -4.25 15.11
C PRO A 12 -4.30 -3.17 14.61
N GLY A 13 -3.64 -2.44 15.51
CA GLY A 13 -2.55 -1.52 15.17
C GLY A 13 -1.20 -2.20 14.85
N THR A 14 -0.97 -3.44 15.28
CA THR A 14 0.34 -4.12 15.13
C THR A 14 0.51 -4.78 13.76
N VAL A 15 -0.59 -5.22 13.14
CA VAL A 15 -0.58 -5.86 11.81
C VAL A 15 -0.30 -4.85 10.69
N ALA A 16 -0.68 -3.58 10.86
CA ALA A 16 -0.39 -2.51 9.89
C ALA A 16 1.11 -2.17 9.81
N SER A 17 1.85 -2.34 10.91
CA SER A 17 3.28 -2.06 11.02
C SER A 17 4.15 -3.06 10.26
N ARG A 18 3.65 -4.27 9.93
CA ARG A 18 4.41 -5.26 9.14
C ARG A 18 4.37 -5.01 7.64
N VAL A 19 3.51 -4.12 7.14
CA VAL A 19 3.39 -3.86 5.69
C VAL A 19 3.89 -2.45 5.32
N GLY A 20 3.95 -1.53 6.29
CA GLY A 20 4.38 -0.15 6.07
C GLY A 20 5.84 0.10 6.46
N CYS A 21 6.65 0.51 5.47
CA CYS A 21 7.99 1.13 5.58
C CYS A 21 9.23 0.23 5.36
N TYR A 22 9.33 -0.36 4.17
CA TYR A 22 10.52 -1.12 3.73
C TYR A 22 11.59 -0.28 3.01
N SER A 23 11.35 1.00 2.73
CA SER A 23 12.32 1.81 1.95
C SER A 23 13.60 2.12 2.74
N LYS A 24 13.51 2.42 4.04
CA LYS A 24 14.68 2.81 4.82
C LYS A 24 15.63 1.63 5.06
N GLU A 25 15.12 0.43 5.28
CA GLU A 25 15.95 -0.75 5.54
C GLU A 25 16.75 -1.21 4.31
N LEU A 26 16.22 -1.00 3.09
CA LEU A 26 16.95 -1.28 1.85
C LEU A 26 18.13 -0.33 1.62
N ILE A 27 18.13 0.86 2.22
CA ILE A 27 19.27 1.79 2.18
C ILE A 27 20.43 1.25 3.02
N TYR A 28 20.13 0.63 4.17
CA TYR A 28 21.13 0.08 5.08
C TYR A 28 21.56 -1.35 4.73
N ASN A 29 20.71 -2.11 4.04
CA ASN A 29 21.02 -3.45 3.59
C ASN A 29 20.50 -3.68 2.14
N PRO A 30 21.32 -3.38 1.13
CA PRO A 30 20.91 -3.41 -0.28
C PRO A 30 20.79 -4.84 -0.85
N THR A 31 21.33 -5.86 -0.16
CA THR A 31 21.22 -7.27 -0.59
C THR A 31 19.94 -7.93 -0.10
N ARG A 32 19.17 -7.25 0.76
CA ARG A 32 17.89 -7.76 1.24
C ARG A 32 16.84 -7.71 0.15
N GLU A 33 16.21 -8.85 -0.10
CA GLU A 33 15.10 -8.92 -1.04
C GLU A 33 13.84 -8.27 -0.47
N PRO A 34 13.17 -7.39 -1.25
CA PRO A 34 11.87 -6.86 -0.88
C PRO A 34 10.81 -7.96 -0.78
N PRO A 35 9.81 -7.83 0.10
CA PRO A 35 8.74 -8.80 0.22
C PRO A 35 8.04 -9.06 -1.13
N GLY A 36 7.81 -10.33 -1.46
CA GLY A 36 7.11 -10.76 -2.67
C GLY A 36 7.98 -10.85 -3.93
N MET A 37 9.31 -10.71 -3.84
CA MET A 37 10.23 -10.79 -4.99
C MET A 37 10.21 -12.17 -5.69
N ASP A 38 9.69 -13.18 -5.01
CA ASP A 38 9.37 -14.52 -5.50
C ASP A 38 8.12 -14.58 -6.41
N MET A 39 7.25 -13.55 -6.37
CA MET A 39 6.08 -13.45 -7.24
C MET A 39 6.48 -13.16 -8.70
N ASN A 40 5.56 -13.40 -9.63
CA ASN A 40 5.80 -12.98 -11.00
C ASN A 40 5.98 -11.45 -11.08
N ARG A 41 6.75 -11.01 -12.08
CA ARG A 41 7.15 -9.60 -12.21
C ARG A 41 5.97 -8.64 -12.25
N LEU A 42 4.83 -9.03 -12.81
CA LEU A 42 3.65 -8.18 -12.93
C LEU A 42 2.99 -7.96 -11.56
N GLU A 43 2.75 -9.04 -10.82
CA GLU A 43 2.16 -9.01 -9.48
C GLU A 43 3.06 -8.31 -8.47
N TRP A 44 4.37 -8.58 -8.54
CA TRP A 44 5.34 -7.89 -7.72
C TRP A 44 5.35 -6.38 -8.00
N SER A 45 5.37 -5.99 -9.27
CA SER A 45 5.37 -4.57 -9.66
C SER A 45 4.08 -3.85 -9.21
N ARG A 46 2.92 -4.50 -9.31
CA ARG A 46 1.64 -3.95 -8.82
C ARG A 46 1.64 -3.79 -7.30
N SER A 47 2.06 -4.84 -6.59
CA SER A 47 2.20 -4.80 -5.13
C SER A 47 3.16 -3.70 -4.68
N ASN A 48 4.29 -3.56 -5.36
CA ASN A 48 5.28 -2.54 -5.03
C ASN A 48 4.77 -1.11 -5.25
N ARG A 49 3.96 -0.85 -6.29
CA ARG A 49 3.28 0.44 -6.48
C ARG A 49 2.32 0.77 -5.33
N ILE A 50 1.62 -0.23 -4.80
CA ILE A 50 0.73 -0.06 -3.64
C ILE A 50 1.53 0.11 -2.34
N ARG A 51 2.67 -0.54 -2.17
CA ARG A 51 3.50 -0.43 -0.95
C ARG A 51 4.24 0.89 -0.86
N THR A 52 4.88 1.29 -1.96
CA THR A 52 5.59 2.57 -2.05
C THR A 52 4.63 3.73 -2.19
N LEU A 53 3.39 3.43 -2.59
CA LEU A 53 2.35 4.40 -2.92
C LEU A 53 2.85 5.40 -3.96
N GLN A 54 3.90 5.06 -4.71
CA GLN A 54 4.42 5.82 -5.83
C GLN A 54 3.61 5.38 -7.05
N GLY A 55 2.66 6.20 -7.50
CA GLY A 55 1.76 5.77 -8.56
C GLY A 55 0.61 6.71 -8.91
N ARG A 56 -0.41 6.15 -9.55
CA ARG A 56 -1.53 6.85 -10.20
C ARG A 56 -2.56 7.43 -9.21
N TYR A 57 -2.18 8.01 -8.08
CA TYR A 57 -3.14 8.66 -7.19
C TYR A 57 -3.33 10.12 -7.55
N GLY A 58 -4.57 10.60 -7.41
CA GLY A 58 -4.99 11.90 -7.93
C GLY A 58 -4.08 13.06 -7.53
N HIS A 59 -3.71 13.13 -6.24
CA HIS A 59 -2.79 14.14 -5.73
C HIS A 59 -1.43 14.16 -6.48
N LEU A 60 -0.77 12.99 -6.61
CA LEU A 60 0.53 12.89 -7.28
C LEU A 60 0.43 13.22 -8.77
N LEU A 61 -0.63 12.73 -9.43
CA LEU A 61 -0.88 13.02 -10.84
C LEU A 61 -1.12 14.52 -11.08
N ASN A 62 -1.73 15.22 -10.13
CA ASN A 62 -1.88 16.66 -10.17
C ASN A 62 -0.55 17.39 -9.94
N CYS A 63 0.25 16.98 -8.96
CA CYS A 63 1.60 17.52 -8.74
C CYS A 63 2.49 17.36 -9.97
N TRP A 64 2.35 16.24 -10.69
CA TRP A 64 3.06 15.96 -11.94
C TRP A 64 2.44 16.60 -13.18
N LYS A 65 1.36 17.40 -13.02
CA LYS A 65 0.62 18.05 -14.11
C LYS A 65 0.07 17.07 -15.16
N MET A 66 -0.08 15.79 -14.81
CA MET A 66 -0.75 14.79 -15.65
C MET A 66 -2.27 14.89 -15.53
N LYS A 67 -2.77 15.48 -14.44
CA LYS A 67 -4.19 15.71 -14.18
C LYS A 67 -4.43 17.15 -13.73
N SER A 68 -5.51 17.76 -14.20
CA SER A 68 -5.87 19.14 -13.85
C SER A 68 -6.32 19.31 -12.40
N ASN A 69 -6.80 18.24 -11.76
CA ASN A 69 -7.25 18.23 -10.37
C ASN A 69 -6.76 16.98 -9.62
N PRO A 70 -6.66 17.05 -8.28
CA PRO A 70 -6.23 15.92 -7.46
C PRO A 70 -7.31 14.87 -7.20
N ARG A 71 -8.47 14.98 -7.86
CA ARG A 71 -9.62 14.11 -7.61
C ARG A 71 -9.32 12.68 -8.02
N GLY A 72 -9.60 11.70 -7.16
CA GLY A 72 -9.43 10.29 -7.48
C GLY A 72 -10.56 9.72 -8.32
N ASP A 73 -10.33 8.57 -8.96
CA ASP A 73 -11.40 7.81 -9.64
C ASP A 73 -12.44 7.25 -8.64
N CYS A 74 -12.09 7.24 -7.36
CA CYS A 74 -12.97 6.95 -6.25
C CYS A 74 -13.98 8.07 -5.93
N GLY A 75 -13.87 9.24 -6.57
CA GLY A 75 -14.72 10.41 -6.34
C GLY A 75 -14.25 11.35 -5.22
N HIS A 76 -13.19 11.00 -4.48
CA HIS A 76 -12.64 11.85 -3.42
C HIS A 76 -11.91 13.08 -3.99
N GLU A 77 -12.17 14.27 -3.46
CA GLU A 77 -11.71 15.56 -3.99
C GLU A 77 -10.19 15.69 -4.08
N ASP A 78 -9.49 15.25 -3.04
CA ASP A 78 -8.03 15.11 -3.04
C ASP A 78 -7.65 13.69 -2.64
N GLN A 79 -7.37 12.84 -3.64
CA GLN A 79 -7.02 11.45 -3.38
C GLN A 79 -5.57 11.39 -2.90
N THR A 80 -5.37 11.49 -1.59
CA THR A 80 -4.06 11.41 -0.95
C THR A 80 -3.68 9.97 -0.61
N ARG A 81 -2.42 9.78 -0.21
CA ARG A 81 -1.88 8.49 0.19
C ARG A 81 -2.64 7.85 1.37
N PRO A 82 -2.92 8.56 2.49
CA PRO A 82 -3.73 8.01 3.58
C PRO A 82 -5.10 7.53 3.10
N HIS A 83 -5.82 8.34 2.31
CA HIS A 83 -7.14 7.98 1.79
C HIS A 83 -7.15 6.63 1.05
N ILE A 84 -6.13 6.37 0.21
CA ILE A 84 -6.02 5.08 -0.51
C ILE A 84 -5.86 3.90 0.45
N ILE A 85 -5.09 4.05 1.52
CA ILE A 85 -4.81 2.95 2.45
C ILE A 85 -5.98 2.73 3.41
N SER A 86 -6.53 3.80 3.99
CA SER A 86 -7.48 3.72 5.10
C SER A 86 -8.94 3.75 4.66
N GLU A 87 -9.26 4.40 3.54
CA GLU A 87 -10.66 4.70 3.18
C GLU A 87 -11.12 3.99 1.89
N MET A 88 -10.19 3.57 1.02
CA MET A 88 -10.55 2.87 -0.21
C MET A 88 -10.70 1.37 -0.01
N SER A 89 -11.73 0.80 -0.65
CA SER A 89 -11.91 -0.64 -0.73
C SER A 89 -10.87 -1.28 -1.66
N ALA A 90 -10.49 -2.53 -1.36
CA ALA A 90 -9.56 -3.31 -2.19
C ALA A 90 -10.01 -3.42 -3.66
N SER A 91 -11.32 -3.42 -3.94
CA SER A 91 -11.87 -3.42 -5.30
C SER A 91 -11.55 -2.13 -6.07
N LYS A 92 -11.66 -0.98 -5.42
CA LYS A 92 -11.34 0.32 -6.03
C LYS A 92 -9.84 0.48 -6.26
N ILE A 93 -9.03 0.03 -5.30
CA ILE A 93 -7.57 -0.01 -5.44
C ILE A 93 -7.19 -0.90 -6.63
N ARG A 94 -7.74 -2.11 -6.73
CA ARG A 94 -7.48 -2.99 -7.89
C ARG A 94 -7.82 -2.31 -9.21
N ARG A 95 -8.99 -1.68 -9.34
CA ARG A 95 -9.38 -0.96 -10.57
C ARG A 95 -8.39 0.15 -10.96
N GLN A 96 -7.79 0.82 -9.98
CA GLN A 96 -6.82 1.90 -10.23
C GLN A 96 -5.44 1.40 -10.68
N TYR A 97 -5.08 0.15 -10.36
CA TYR A 97 -3.77 -0.45 -10.63
C TYR A 97 -3.80 -1.70 -11.54
N ASN A 98 -4.97 -2.09 -12.07
CA ASN A 98 -5.13 -3.12 -13.10
C ASN A 98 -5.05 -2.54 -14.49
#